data_AF-A0A1X0NXM7-F1
#
_entry.id   AF-A0A1X0NXM7-F1
#
_cell.length_a   1.000
_cell.length_b   1.000
_cell.length_c   1.000
_cell.angle_alpha   90.00
_cell.angle_beta   90.00
_cell.angle_gamma   90.00
#
_symmetry.space_group_name_H-M   'P 1'
#
loop_
_entity.id
_entity.type
_entity.pdbx_description
1 polymer ?
#
loop_
_entity_poly.entity_id
_entity_poly.type
_entity_poly.pdbx_seq_one_letter_code
_entity_poly.pdbx_strand_id
1 'polypeptide(L)'
;MSTASTSDDAGGIARKLFELYGKNAASLNRLLRRRIGTRGNRFNHDHADTFMYIERSKNSNIVAYTANMMGATTKASVSSGAGQSCLVDPHNPVHAYFITLDPPTLESRRKRGITSDIDDLTFIQRKLAYGCHAKPLHNVTGFTTDEAQTWFKSFEPFAVSYVALPKVHALLLLLSPLAEGEGEENGPEEKDTTVALVAVVGGKLSVMQRVYVNSTEPKHFYQLPTVNYIEVFGVSLESDEPVYEKIEK
;
A
#
# COMPACT_ATOMS: atom_id res chain seq x y z
N MET A 1 -24.09 -13.92 -24.72
CA MET A 1 -23.60 -12.90 -23.77
C MET A 1 -22.42 -13.51 -23.03
N SER A 2 -21.20 -13.09 -23.36
CA SER A 2 -19.99 -13.59 -22.72
C SER A 2 -19.76 -12.80 -21.44
N THR A 3 -19.84 -13.46 -20.28
CA THR A 3 -19.39 -12.89 -19.01
C THR A 3 -17.87 -12.75 -19.10
N ALA A 4 -17.38 -11.55 -19.40
CA ALA A 4 -15.96 -11.24 -19.32
C ALA A 4 -15.48 -11.59 -17.91
N SER A 5 -14.53 -12.53 -17.78
CA SER A 5 -13.89 -12.78 -16.50
C SER A 5 -13.25 -11.47 -16.06
N THR A 6 -13.78 -10.85 -15.02
CA THR A 6 -13.16 -9.66 -14.42
C THR A 6 -11.87 -10.14 -13.77
N SER A 7 -10.74 -9.90 -14.44
CA SER A 7 -9.43 -10.22 -13.88
C SER A 7 -9.25 -9.49 -12.56
N ASP A 8 -8.65 -10.14 -11.57
CA ASP A 8 -8.28 -9.50 -10.31
C ASP A 8 -6.91 -8.80 -10.42
N ASP A 9 -6.49 -8.45 -11.64
CA ASP A 9 -5.32 -7.60 -11.86
C ASP A 9 -5.64 -6.12 -11.53
N ALA A 10 -4.61 -5.27 -11.51
CA ALA A 10 -4.75 -3.86 -11.19
C ALA A 10 -5.76 -3.11 -12.09
N GLY A 11 -5.86 -3.47 -13.38
CA GLY A 11 -6.82 -2.87 -14.31
C GLY A 11 -8.25 -3.33 -14.05
N GLY A 12 -8.44 -4.61 -13.73
CA GLY A 12 -9.73 -5.13 -13.32
C GLY A 12 -10.21 -4.57 -11.98
N ILE A 13 -9.30 -4.37 -11.01
CA ILE A 13 -9.57 -3.65 -9.75
C ILE A 13 -10.01 -2.22 -10.04
N ALA A 14 -9.29 -1.49 -10.90
CA ALA A 14 -9.66 -0.13 -11.28
C ALA A 14 -11.06 -0.06 -11.91
N ARG A 15 -11.40 -1.03 -12.77
CA ARG A 15 -12.72 -1.12 -13.40
C ARG A 15 -13.83 -1.37 -12.39
N LYS A 16 -13.63 -2.34 -11.47
CA LYS A 16 -14.60 -2.60 -10.39
C LYS A 16 -14.82 -1.36 -9.53
N LEU A 17 -13.76 -0.62 -9.20
CA LEU A 17 -13.88 0.65 -8.47
C LEU A 17 -14.67 1.70 -9.25
N PHE A 18 -14.42 1.86 -10.55
CA PHE A 18 -15.16 2.81 -11.37
C PHE A 18 -16.63 2.42 -11.54
N GLU A 19 -16.94 1.14 -11.74
CA GLU A 19 -18.32 0.66 -11.86
C GLU A 19 -19.13 0.94 -10.57
N LEU A 20 -18.50 0.78 -9.41
CA LEU A 20 -19.15 0.98 -8.10
C LEU A 20 -19.17 2.46 -7.66
N TYR A 21 -18.11 3.21 -7.95
CA TYR A 21 -17.84 4.53 -7.35
C TYR A 21 -17.43 5.61 -8.37
N GLY A 22 -17.64 5.36 -9.67
CA GLY A 22 -17.21 6.22 -10.79
C GLY A 22 -17.89 7.59 -10.87
N LYS A 23 -19.11 7.70 -10.31
CA LYS A 23 -19.93 8.91 -10.42
C LYS A 23 -19.35 10.12 -9.69
N ASN A 24 -18.58 9.90 -8.62
CA ASN A 24 -18.00 10.98 -7.82
C ASN A 24 -16.65 10.55 -7.22
N ALA A 25 -15.56 11.07 -7.79
CA ALA A 25 -14.20 10.80 -7.32
C ALA A 25 -13.97 11.33 -5.89
N ALA A 26 -14.55 12.47 -5.50
CA ALA A 26 -14.42 13.01 -4.15
C ALA A 26 -15.12 12.11 -3.11
N SER A 27 -16.28 11.53 -3.45
CA SER A 27 -16.95 10.55 -2.59
C SER A 27 -16.11 9.28 -2.39
N LEU A 28 -15.46 8.77 -3.45
CA LEU A 28 -14.54 7.64 -3.31
C LEU A 28 -13.29 8.02 -2.51
N ASN A 29 -12.72 9.21 -2.71
CA ASN A 29 -11.58 9.69 -1.93
C ASN A 29 -11.92 9.71 -0.42
N ARG A 30 -13.06 10.30 -0.04
CA ARG A 30 -13.56 10.26 1.35
C ARG A 30 -13.79 8.83 1.85
N LEU A 31 -14.36 7.95 1.03
CA LEU A 31 -14.55 6.55 1.39
C LEU A 31 -13.21 5.88 1.69
N LEU A 32 -12.22 5.99 0.79
CA LEU A 32 -10.91 5.37 0.95
C LEU A 32 -10.20 5.91 2.20
N ARG A 33 -10.25 7.22 2.48
CA ARG A 33 -9.70 7.81 3.71
C ARG A 33 -10.27 7.16 4.97
N ARG A 34 -11.59 6.98 5.04
CA ARG A 34 -12.24 6.28 6.17
C ARG A 34 -11.79 4.82 6.31
N ARG A 35 -11.42 4.16 5.20
CA ARG A 35 -11.01 2.74 5.17
C ARG A 35 -9.50 2.53 5.40
N ILE A 36 -8.69 3.58 5.23
CA ILE A 36 -7.25 3.52 5.48
C ILE A 36 -6.96 3.19 6.95
N GLY A 37 -7.79 3.71 7.87
CA GLY A 37 -7.57 3.60 9.31
C GLY A 37 -6.43 4.50 9.79
N THR A 38 -5.99 4.32 11.04
CA THR A 38 -4.94 5.17 11.61
C THR A 38 -3.57 4.84 11.02
N ARG A 39 -2.81 5.86 10.61
CA ARG A 39 -1.41 5.76 10.16
C ARG A 39 -0.53 6.70 10.98
N GLY A 40 0.77 6.44 10.96
CA GLY A 40 1.76 7.23 11.67
C GLY A 40 1.99 6.80 13.13
N ASN A 41 1.26 5.77 13.59
CA ASN A 41 1.31 5.30 14.97
C ASN A 41 1.04 3.80 15.13
N ARG A 42 0.99 3.02 14.04
CA ARG A 42 0.77 1.56 14.13
C ARG A 42 1.99 0.84 14.71
N PHE A 43 3.17 1.41 14.50
CA PHE A 43 4.47 0.95 15.02
C PHE A 43 5.48 2.12 15.00
N ASN A 44 6.65 1.93 15.62
CA ASN A 44 7.72 2.93 15.57
C ASN A 44 8.22 3.12 14.15
N HIS A 45 8.32 4.38 13.69
CA HIS A 45 8.63 4.75 12.29
C HIS A 45 7.52 4.40 11.28
N ASP A 46 6.27 4.29 11.74
CA ASP A 46 5.11 4.35 10.85
C ASP A 46 4.94 5.80 10.36
N HIS A 47 4.68 5.98 9.06
CA HIS A 47 4.45 7.29 8.45
C HIS A 47 3.04 7.37 7.85
N ALA A 48 2.51 8.59 7.65
CA ALA A 48 1.21 8.80 7.00
C ALA A 48 1.14 8.19 5.58
N ASP A 49 2.29 8.11 4.91
CA ASP A 49 2.44 7.56 3.56
C ASP A 49 2.82 6.06 3.54
N THR A 50 3.00 5.45 4.72
CA THR A 50 3.20 4.00 4.84
C THR A 50 1.85 3.31 4.61
N PHE A 51 1.65 2.75 3.43
CA PHE A 51 0.35 2.20 3.04
C PHE A 51 0.20 0.71 3.36
N MET A 52 1.31 -0.02 3.49
CA MET A 52 1.30 -1.45 3.82
C MET A 52 2.58 -1.83 4.57
N TYR A 53 2.50 -2.87 5.40
CA TYR A 53 3.68 -3.48 6.02
C TYR A 53 3.52 -5.00 6.14
N ILE A 54 4.66 -5.70 6.17
CA ILE A 54 4.75 -7.14 6.39
C ILE A 54 5.26 -7.40 7.80
N GLU A 55 4.46 -8.11 8.58
CA GLU A 55 4.83 -8.76 9.83
C GLU A 55 5.36 -10.17 9.55
N ARG A 56 6.22 -10.66 10.44
CA ARG A 56 6.86 -11.97 10.28
C ARG A 56 6.65 -12.79 11.54
N SER A 57 6.46 -14.10 11.38
CA SER A 57 6.34 -15.02 12.52
C SER A 57 7.59 -15.09 13.40
N LYS A 58 8.75 -14.70 12.86
CA LYS A 58 10.05 -14.86 13.53
C LYS A 58 10.26 -13.87 14.68
N ASN A 59 9.93 -12.60 14.44
CA ASN A 59 10.24 -11.51 15.35
C ASN A 59 9.32 -10.32 15.06
N SER A 60 9.39 -9.32 15.93
CA SER A 60 8.59 -8.09 15.80
C SER A 60 9.08 -7.17 14.67
N ASN A 61 10.15 -7.51 13.96
CA ASN A 61 10.64 -6.67 12.86
C ASN A 61 9.67 -6.75 11.68
N ILE A 62 9.53 -5.63 10.99
CA ILE A 62 8.62 -5.50 9.86
C ILE A 62 9.33 -5.01 8.61
N VAL A 63 8.69 -5.22 7.47
CA VAL A 63 9.03 -4.51 6.24
C VAL A 63 7.93 -3.51 5.96
N ALA A 64 8.25 -2.22 5.91
CA ALA A 64 7.30 -1.17 5.57
C ALA A 64 7.37 -0.83 4.08
N TYR A 65 6.23 -0.45 3.51
CA TYR A 65 6.09 0.05 2.14
C TYR A 65 5.48 1.44 2.19
N THR A 66 6.25 2.42 1.76
CA THR A 66 5.89 3.83 1.79
C THR A 66 5.89 4.39 0.38
N ALA A 67 4.93 5.26 0.06
CA ALA A 67 4.91 5.95 -1.23
C ALA A 67 5.95 7.07 -1.23
N ASN A 68 6.77 7.14 -2.28
CA ASN A 68 7.71 8.23 -2.44
C ASN A 68 7.00 9.43 -3.05
N MET A 69 6.88 10.49 -2.25
CA MET A 69 6.14 11.69 -2.61
C MET A 69 7.04 12.78 -3.20
N MET A 70 6.47 13.55 -4.11
CA MET A 70 7.04 14.78 -4.66
C MET A 70 6.05 15.93 -4.48
N GLY A 71 6.52 17.14 -4.22
CA GLY A 71 5.66 18.32 -4.18
C GLY A 71 4.97 18.55 -5.53
N ALA A 72 3.65 18.75 -5.53
CA ALA A 72 2.89 18.85 -6.79
C ALA A 72 3.38 20.00 -7.69
N THR A 73 3.79 21.11 -7.09
CA THR A 73 4.33 22.29 -7.80
C THR A 73 5.83 22.19 -8.03
N THR A 74 6.60 21.85 -6.99
CA THR A 74 8.08 21.90 -7.03
C THR A 74 8.68 20.73 -7.78
N LYS A 75 7.96 19.61 -7.89
CA LYS A 75 8.43 18.30 -8.38
C LYS A 75 9.68 17.78 -7.63
N ALA A 76 10.00 18.36 -6.48
CA ALA A 76 11.07 17.91 -5.61
C ALA A 76 10.55 16.85 -4.64
N SER A 77 11.41 15.92 -4.25
CA SER A 77 11.06 14.91 -3.21
C SER A 77 10.70 15.60 -1.90
N VAL A 78 9.66 15.09 -1.24
CA VAL A 78 9.21 15.54 0.08
C VAL A 78 9.15 14.36 1.03
N SER A 79 9.25 14.63 2.33
CA SER A 79 9.23 13.59 3.36
C SER A 79 7.85 12.94 3.56
N SER A 80 6.77 13.66 3.24
CA SER A 80 5.40 13.17 3.39
C SER A 80 4.38 14.04 2.63
N GLY A 81 3.22 13.48 2.31
CA GLY A 81 2.06 14.23 1.81
C GLY A 81 1.28 15.03 2.86
N ALA A 82 1.66 14.95 4.14
CA ALA A 82 1.01 15.69 5.23
C ALA A 82 1.00 17.21 5.00
N GLY A 83 -0.19 17.82 5.04
CA GLY A 83 -0.45 19.24 4.91
C GLY A 83 -0.19 19.83 3.53
N GLN A 84 0.04 19.02 2.49
CA GLN A 84 0.40 19.51 1.16
C GLN A 84 -0.14 18.66 0.01
N SER A 85 -0.23 19.28 -1.15
CA SER A 85 -0.53 18.60 -2.41
C SER A 85 0.75 17.97 -2.99
N CYS A 86 0.71 16.66 -3.20
CA CYS A 86 1.82 15.86 -3.70
C CYS A 86 1.44 15.03 -4.93
N LEU A 87 2.47 14.50 -5.56
CA LEU A 87 2.43 13.44 -6.57
C LEU A 87 3.28 12.27 -6.08
N VAL A 88 3.02 11.07 -6.61
CA VAL A 88 3.94 9.94 -6.42
C VAL A 88 5.07 10.04 -7.46
N ASP A 89 6.31 9.75 -7.07
CA ASP A 89 7.44 9.66 -8.00
C ASP A 89 7.18 8.54 -9.04
N PRO A 90 7.01 8.86 -10.33
CA PRO A 90 6.71 7.85 -11.35
C PRO A 90 7.89 6.90 -11.64
N HIS A 91 9.12 7.29 -11.30
CA HIS A 91 10.32 6.51 -11.53
C HIS A 91 10.70 5.63 -10.34
N ASN A 92 10.31 6.04 -9.13
CA ASN A 92 10.53 5.28 -7.91
C ASN A 92 9.33 5.40 -6.95
N PRO A 93 8.15 4.88 -7.31
CA PRO A 93 6.89 5.20 -6.61
C PRO A 93 6.77 4.62 -5.19
N VAL A 94 7.47 3.53 -4.89
CA VAL A 94 7.37 2.84 -3.61
C VAL A 94 8.75 2.54 -3.07
N HIS A 95 9.00 2.91 -1.81
CA HIS A 95 10.17 2.51 -1.05
C HIS A 95 9.79 1.41 -0.06
N ALA A 96 10.51 0.29 -0.14
CA ALA A 96 10.41 -0.81 0.81
C ALA A 96 11.69 -0.89 1.64
N TYR A 97 11.55 -1.00 2.97
CA TYR A 97 12.66 -1.03 3.92
C TYR A 97 12.33 -1.86 5.16
N PHE A 98 13.37 -2.33 5.85
CA PHE A 98 13.25 -3.06 7.10
C PHE A 98 13.22 -2.10 8.29
N ILE A 99 12.35 -2.38 9.26
CA ILE A 99 12.32 -1.71 10.55
C ILE A 99 12.60 -2.73 11.65
N THR A 100 13.64 -2.48 12.44
CA THR A 100 13.94 -3.27 13.64
C THR A 100 13.09 -2.75 14.80
N LEU A 101 12.25 -3.61 15.36
CA LEU A 101 11.38 -3.25 16.50
C LEU A 101 11.69 -4.06 17.76
N ASP A 102 12.50 -5.12 17.64
CA ASP A 102 12.90 -5.97 18.77
C ASP A 102 13.87 -5.25 19.73
N PRO A 103 13.50 -5.01 21.01
CA PRO A 103 14.33 -4.24 21.94
C PRO A 103 15.75 -4.80 22.17
N PRO A 104 15.96 -6.12 22.38
CA PRO A 104 17.32 -6.68 22.48
C PRO A 104 18.19 -6.39 21.25
N THR A 105 17.61 -6.50 20.05
CA THR A 105 18.30 -6.17 18.80
C THR A 105 18.65 -4.67 18.73
N LEU A 106 17.72 -3.80 19.12
CA LEU A 106 17.93 -2.36 19.18
C LEU A 106 19.05 -1.98 20.16
N GLU A 107 19.05 -2.52 21.38
CA GLU A 107 20.10 -2.29 22.37
C GLU A 107 21.49 -2.72 21.87
N SER A 108 21.57 -3.89 21.21
CA SER A 108 22.81 -4.37 20.60
C SER A 108 23.32 -3.44 19.48
N ARG A 109 22.42 -2.90 18.65
CA ARG A 109 22.75 -1.90 17.63
C ARG A 109 23.27 -0.61 18.26
N ARG A 110 22.63 -0.11 19.31
CA ARG A 110 23.06 1.09 20.03
C ARG A 110 24.45 0.94 20.66
N LYS A 111 24.77 -0.23 21.24
CA LYS A 111 26.12 -0.55 21.74
C LYS A 111 27.19 -0.50 20.64
N ARG A 112 26.81 -0.72 19.38
CA ARG A 112 27.67 -0.63 18.20
C ARG A 112 27.67 0.75 17.53
N GLY A 113 27.02 1.75 18.13
CA GLY A 113 26.92 3.11 17.58
C GLY A 113 25.91 3.27 16.45
N ILE A 114 25.07 2.27 16.19
CA ILE A 114 24.05 2.33 15.13
C ILE A 114 22.77 2.94 15.71
N THR A 115 22.44 4.16 15.26
CA THR A 115 21.29 4.94 15.75
C THR A 115 20.03 4.77 14.91
N SER A 116 20.14 4.32 13.65
CA SER A 116 18.98 4.04 12.80
C SER A 116 18.37 2.68 13.12
N ASP A 117 17.03 2.66 13.16
CA ASP A 117 16.21 1.44 13.27
C ASP A 117 15.73 0.95 11.90
N ILE A 118 15.91 1.79 10.89
CA ILE A 118 15.55 1.55 9.49
C ILE A 118 16.80 1.09 8.74
N ASP A 119 16.68 -0.01 8.01
CA ASP A 119 17.68 -0.52 7.08
C ASP A 119 17.06 -0.71 5.69
N ASP A 120 17.75 -0.27 4.65
CA ASP A 120 17.36 -0.57 3.28
C ASP A 120 17.38 -2.09 2.99
N LEU A 121 16.47 -2.54 2.13
CA LEU A 121 16.52 -3.91 1.65
C LEU A 121 17.81 -4.16 0.86
N THR A 122 18.58 -5.16 1.30
CA THR A 122 19.69 -5.71 0.51
C THR A 122 19.21 -6.21 -0.85
N PHE A 123 20.13 -6.35 -1.81
CA PHE A 123 19.82 -6.86 -3.14
C PHE A 123 19.07 -8.20 -3.08
N ILE A 124 19.50 -9.12 -2.20
CA ILE A 124 18.88 -10.44 -2.04
C ILE A 124 17.46 -10.30 -1.48
N GLN A 125 17.26 -9.53 -0.41
CA GLN A 125 15.94 -9.31 0.18
C GLN A 125 14.98 -8.67 -0.82
N ARG A 126 15.45 -7.67 -1.57
CA ARG A 126 14.65 -7.00 -2.60
C ARG A 126 14.26 -7.95 -3.72
N LYS A 127 15.17 -8.80 -4.19
CA LYS A 127 14.92 -9.68 -5.34
C LYS A 127 14.11 -10.92 -4.98
N LEU A 128 14.25 -11.46 -3.76
CA LEU A 128 13.75 -12.79 -3.41
C LEU A 128 12.66 -12.83 -2.34
N ALA A 129 12.45 -11.76 -1.58
CA ALA A 129 11.49 -11.79 -0.47
C ALA A 129 10.55 -10.59 -0.45
N TYR A 130 11.09 -9.38 -0.32
CA TYR A 130 10.31 -8.21 0.10
C TYR A 130 10.29 -7.06 -0.91
N GLY A 131 10.91 -7.22 -2.08
CA GLY A 131 10.79 -6.20 -3.11
C GLY A 131 9.35 -6.02 -3.59
N CYS A 132 9.09 -4.83 -4.11
CA CYS A 132 7.88 -4.51 -4.82
C CYS A 132 8.22 -3.87 -6.17
N HIS A 133 7.30 -4.01 -7.10
CA HIS A 133 7.36 -3.34 -8.38
C HIS A 133 6.05 -2.58 -8.59
N ALA A 134 6.16 -1.27 -8.81
CA ALA A 134 5.03 -0.38 -9.02
C ALA A 134 5.21 0.38 -10.34
N LYS A 135 4.13 0.46 -11.12
CA LYS A 135 4.11 1.11 -12.45
C LYS A 135 2.86 1.97 -12.58
N PRO A 136 2.97 3.20 -13.12
CA PRO A 136 1.80 3.96 -13.49
C PRO A 136 0.86 3.14 -14.38
N LEU A 137 -0.43 3.18 -14.08
CA LEU A 137 -1.46 2.54 -14.88
C LEU A 137 -2.08 3.63 -15.77
N HIS A 138 -1.88 3.56 -17.09
CA HIS A 138 -2.34 4.62 -18.02
C HIS A 138 -3.54 4.20 -18.87
N ASN A 139 -3.63 2.91 -19.22
CA ASN A 139 -4.65 2.38 -20.12
C ASN A 139 -5.31 1.17 -19.47
N VAL A 140 -6.56 1.33 -19.03
CA VAL A 140 -7.38 0.22 -18.54
C VAL A 140 -8.38 -0.15 -19.62
N THR A 141 -8.34 -1.39 -20.09
CA THR A 141 -9.31 -1.88 -21.07
C THR A 141 -10.74 -1.71 -20.52
N GLY A 142 -11.60 -1.07 -21.31
CA GLY A 142 -12.97 -0.70 -20.92
C GLY A 142 -13.14 0.72 -20.40
N PHE A 143 -12.06 1.48 -20.17
CA PHE A 143 -12.12 2.92 -19.85
C PHE A 143 -12.19 3.73 -21.15
N THR A 144 -13.31 3.62 -21.86
CA THR A 144 -13.48 4.24 -23.19
C THR A 144 -14.18 5.59 -23.14
N THR A 145 -14.74 5.98 -22.00
CA THR A 145 -15.44 7.27 -21.84
C THR A 145 -14.52 8.33 -21.23
N ASP A 146 -14.73 9.60 -21.60
CA ASP A 146 -14.00 10.74 -21.01
C ASP A 146 -14.23 10.85 -19.50
N GLU A 147 -15.43 10.48 -19.03
CA GLU A 147 -15.76 10.40 -17.61
C GLU A 147 -14.87 9.38 -16.87
N ALA A 148 -14.72 8.17 -17.42
CA ALA A 148 -13.87 7.14 -16.84
C ALA A 148 -12.40 7.58 -16.80
N GLN A 149 -11.91 8.22 -17.87
CA GLN A 149 -10.55 8.74 -17.91
C GLN A 149 -10.33 9.90 -16.93
N THR A 150 -11.31 10.79 -16.77
CA THR A 150 -11.24 11.90 -15.82
C THR A 150 -11.24 11.41 -14.38
N TRP A 151 -12.16 10.50 -14.04
CA TRP A 151 -12.19 9.85 -12.73
C TRP A 151 -10.88 9.14 -12.44
N PHE A 152 -10.32 8.43 -13.41
CA PHE A 152 -9.08 7.68 -13.25
C PHE A 152 -7.88 8.60 -13.02
N LYS A 153 -7.82 9.74 -13.71
CA LYS A 153 -6.79 10.77 -13.51
C LYS A 153 -6.85 11.39 -12.12
N SER A 154 -8.01 11.43 -11.46
CA SER A 154 -8.14 11.97 -10.10
C SER A 154 -7.38 11.17 -9.04
N PHE A 155 -6.92 9.95 -9.35
CA PHE A 155 -6.25 9.07 -8.39
C PHE A 155 -4.82 8.66 -8.76
N GLU A 156 -4.30 9.11 -9.91
CA GLU A 156 -2.95 8.75 -10.42
C GLU A 156 -2.52 7.29 -10.11
N PRO A 157 -3.27 6.29 -10.61
CA PRO A 157 -3.16 4.92 -10.13
C PRO A 157 -1.85 4.24 -10.53
N PHE A 158 -1.31 3.42 -9.63
CA PHE A 158 -0.18 2.53 -9.88
C PHE A 158 -0.57 1.08 -9.70
N ALA A 159 -0.24 0.24 -10.67
CA ALA A 159 -0.28 -1.21 -10.50
C ALA A 159 0.92 -1.64 -9.65
N VAL A 160 0.66 -2.28 -8.51
CA VAL A 160 1.69 -2.74 -7.57
C VAL A 160 1.68 -4.26 -7.47
N SER A 161 2.89 -4.83 -7.48
CA SER A 161 3.14 -6.26 -7.30
C SER A 161 4.26 -6.46 -6.29
N TYR A 162 4.21 -7.58 -5.55
CA TYR A 162 5.14 -7.88 -4.48
C TYR A 162 5.80 -9.23 -4.70
N VAL A 163 7.08 -9.33 -4.35
CA VAL A 163 7.80 -10.61 -4.38
C VAL A 163 7.20 -11.60 -3.38
N ALA A 164 6.81 -11.14 -2.19
CA ALA A 164 6.15 -11.98 -1.18
C ALA A 164 4.75 -12.45 -1.62
N LEU A 165 4.06 -11.67 -2.46
CA LEU A 165 2.64 -11.86 -2.80
C LEU A 165 2.43 -11.94 -4.32
N PRO A 166 3.02 -12.93 -5.03
CA PRO A 166 2.99 -12.97 -6.49
C PRO A 166 1.59 -13.15 -7.08
N LYS A 167 0.61 -13.60 -6.29
CA LYS A 167 -0.79 -13.79 -6.69
C LYS A 167 -1.70 -12.62 -6.27
N VAL A 168 -1.20 -11.68 -5.47
CA VAL A 168 -1.97 -10.52 -5.02
C VAL A 168 -1.57 -9.35 -5.91
N HIS A 169 -2.52 -8.92 -6.72
CA HIS A 169 -2.40 -7.66 -7.46
C HIS A 169 -3.04 -6.56 -6.64
N ALA A 170 -2.40 -5.39 -6.64
CA ALA A 170 -2.91 -4.24 -5.93
C ALA A 170 -2.85 -2.99 -6.81
N LEU A 171 -3.73 -2.05 -6.49
CA LEU A 171 -3.85 -0.75 -7.11
C LEU A 171 -3.56 0.30 -6.03
N LEU A 172 -2.43 1.00 -6.16
CA LEU A 172 -2.11 2.13 -5.29
C LEU A 172 -2.75 3.38 -5.89
N LEU A 173 -3.59 4.05 -5.11
CA LEU A 173 -4.30 5.27 -5.48
C LEU A 173 -3.76 6.44 -4.67
N LEU A 174 -3.44 7.54 -5.34
CA LEU A 174 -3.13 8.81 -4.72
C LEU A 174 -4.44 9.52 -4.37
N LEU A 175 -4.56 9.98 -3.13
CA LEU A 175 -5.72 10.71 -2.63
C LEU A 175 -5.31 12.15 -2.41
N SER A 176 -5.67 13.02 -3.37
CA SER A 176 -5.43 14.47 -3.24
C SER A 176 -6.19 15.05 -2.03
N PRO A 177 -5.74 16.20 -1.50
CA PRO A 177 -6.47 16.96 -0.50
C PRO A 177 -7.92 17.23 -0.95
N LEU A 178 -8.86 17.20 -0.01
CA LEU A 178 -10.26 17.54 -0.26
C LEU A 178 -10.42 19.05 -0.15
N ALA A 179 -11.22 19.65 -1.03
CA ALA A 179 -11.50 21.09 -0.97
C ALA A 179 -12.32 21.41 0.29
N GLU A 180 -11.99 22.51 0.96
CA GLU A 180 -12.77 23.02 2.09
C GLU A 180 -14.19 23.38 1.60
N GLY A 181 -15.24 22.70 2.09
CA GLY A 181 -16.63 23.13 1.86
C GLY A 181 -17.73 22.10 1.61
N GLU A 182 -17.49 20.79 1.70
CA GLU A 182 -18.56 19.80 1.54
C GLU A 182 -18.50 18.70 2.63
N GLY A 183 -19.12 18.98 3.79
CA GLY A 183 -19.31 18.04 4.91
C GLY A 183 -18.81 18.56 6.27
N GLU A 184 -19.54 18.28 7.34
CA GLU A 184 -19.27 18.75 8.71
C GLU A 184 -17.96 18.20 9.30
N GLU A 185 -17.24 19.09 10.01
CA GLU A 185 -15.96 18.91 10.72
C GLU A 185 -14.72 18.60 9.84
N ASN A 186 -14.05 19.66 9.40
CA ASN A 186 -12.72 19.63 8.76
C ASN A 186 -11.68 18.99 9.70
N GLY A 187 -11.48 17.68 9.60
CA GLY A 187 -10.35 17.00 10.22
C GLY A 187 -9.02 17.42 9.56
N PRO A 188 -7.88 17.38 10.27
CA PRO A 188 -6.57 17.72 9.71
C PRO A 188 -6.20 16.86 8.49
N GLU A 189 -6.74 15.64 8.38
CA GLU A 189 -6.47 14.69 7.29
C GLU A 189 -6.97 15.16 5.91
N GLU A 190 -7.93 16.08 5.83
CA GLU A 190 -8.48 16.54 4.55
C GLU A 190 -7.50 17.43 3.77
N LYS A 191 -6.48 17.97 4.44
CA LYS A 191 -5.43 18.80 3.83
C LYS A 191 -4.23 18.00 3.33
N ASP A 192 -4.18 16.71 3.67
CA ASP A 192 -3.06 15.82 3.35
C ASP A 192 -3.24 15.21 1.97
N THR A 193 -2.15 15.06 1.22
CA THR A 193 -2.08 14.01 0.22
C THR A 193 -1.77 12.69 0.92
N THR A 194 -2.53 11.65 0.63
CA THR A 194 -2.25 10.30 1.15
C THR A 194 -2.42 9.27 0.04
N VAL A 195 -2.21 7.99 0.35
CA VAL A 195 -2.35 6.88 -0.61
C VAL A 195 -3.20 5.76 -0.05
N ALA A 196 -3.98 5.09 -0.90
CA ALA A 196 -4.70 3.86 -0.55
C ALA A 196 -4.22 2.70 -1.41
N LEU A 197 -3.90 1.57 -0.78
CA LEU A 197 -3.61 0.32 -1.50
C LEU A 197 -4.89 -0.51 -1.57
N VAL A 198 -5.47 -0.63 -2.76
CA VAL A 198 -6.71 -1.39 -2.98
C VAL A 198 -6.37 -2.75 -3.59
N ALA A 199 -6.93 -3.81 -3.02
CA ALA A 199 -6.81 -5.17 -3.53
C ALA A 199 -8.12 -5.95 -3.29
N VAL A 200 -8.24 -7.11 -3.93
CA VAL A 200 -9.25 -8.10 -3.54
C VAL A 200 -8.65 -8.95 -2.41
N VAL A 201 -9.28 -8.92 -1.24
CA VAL A 201 -8.87 -9.69 -0.06
C VAL A 201 -10.06 -10.54 0.38
N GLY A 202 -9.91 -11.86 0.36
CA GLY A 202 -10.99 -12.77 0.73
C GLY A 202 -12.22 -12.63 -0.17
N GLY A 203 -11.99 -12.34 -1.46
CA GLY A 203 -13.05 -12.11 -2.45
C GLY A 203 -13.73 -10.73 -2.37
N LYS A 204 -13.33 -9.86 -1.43
CA LYS A 204 -13.92 -8.52 -1.25
C LYS A 204 -12.94 -7.42 -1.66
N LEU A 205 -13.43 -6.43 -2.40
CA LEU A 205 -12.69 -5.22 -2.73
C LEU A 205 -12.42 -4.43 -1.44
N SER A 206 -11.14 -4.20 -1.13
CA SER A 206 -10.71 -3.77 0.20
C SER A 206 -9.50 -2.85 0.14
N VAL A 207 -9.39 -1.95 1.14
CA VAL A 207 -8.10 -1.28 1.43
C VAL A 207 -7.22 -2.28 2.16
N MET A 208 -6.15 -2.73 1.53
CA MET A 208 -5.16 -3.63 2.10
C MET A 208 -4.26 -2.85 3.08
N GLN A 209 -4.04 -3.39 4.27
CA GLN A 209 -3.36 -2.68 5.35
C GLN A 209 -2.06 -3.35 5.78
N ARG A 210 -2.09 -4.67 5.98
CA ARG A 210 -0.92 -5.43 6.44
C ARG A 210 -0.94 -6.86 5.94
N VAL A 211 0.22 -7.48 6.04
CA VAL A 211 0.45 -8.87 5.66
C VAL A 211 1.19 -9.54 6.79
N TYR A 212 0.80 -10.76 7.13
CA TYR A 212 1.57 -11.61 8.04
C TYR A 212 2.18 -12.76 7.26
N VAL A 213 3.50 -12.95 7.39
CA VAL A 213 4.22 -14.05 6.76
C VAL A 213 4.66 -15.04 7.82
N ASN A 214 4.09 -16.24 7.77
CA ASN A 214 4.57 -17.36 8.55
C ASN A 214 5.65 -18.11 7.79
N SER A 215 6.82 -18.25 8.42
CA SER A 215 7.93 -18.97 7.81
C SER A 215 8.65 -19.86 8.82
N THR A 216 9.14 -21.00 8.33
CA THR A 216 10.03 -21.89 9.05
C THR A 216 11.47 -21.56 8.70
N GLU A 217 12.29 -21.39 9.74
CA GLU A 217 13.71 -21.15 9.56
C GLU A 217 14.41 -22.42 9.04
N PRO A 218 15.37 -22.26 8.11
CA PRO A 218 16.17 -23.37 7.68
C PRO A 218 17.06 -23.86 8.82
N LYS A 219 17.31 -25.18 8.89
CA LYS A 219 18.27 -25.76 9.84
C LYS A 219 19.73 -25.40 9.50
N HIS A 220 19.97 -25.01 8.25
CA HIS A 220 21.30 -24.68 7.75
C HIS A 220 21.30 -23.33 7.03
N PHE A 221 22.37 -22.54 7.21
CA PHE A 221 22.48 -21.17 6.72
C PHE A 221 22.40 -21.01 5.18
N TYR A 222 22.62 -22.10 4.43
CA TYR A 222 22.58 -22.10 2.96
C TYR A 222 21.18 -22.42 2.39
N GLN A 223 20.23 -22.82 3.24
CA GLN A 223 18.85 -23.04 2.84
C GLN A 223 18.06 -21.73 3.00
N LEU A 224 17.09 -21.50 2.12
CA LEU A 224 16.19 -20.35 2.26
C LEU A 224 15.08 -20.66 3.27
N PRO A 225 14.56 -19.66 3.99
CA PRO A 225 13.35 -19.82 4.79
C PRO A 225 12.21 -20.35 3.94
N THR A 226 11.47 -21.32 4.49
CA THR A 226 10.26 -21.83 3.85
C THR A 226 9.09 -20.99 4.33
N VAL A 227 8.37 -20.35 3.42
CA VAL A 227 7.10 -19.69 3.76
C VAL A 227 6.05 -20.78 3.89
N ASN A 228 5.44 -20.91 5.06
CA ASN A 228 4.39 -21.91 5.31
C ASN A 228 3.05 -21.38 4.79
N TYR A 229 2.70 -20.16 5.18
CA TYR A 229 1.50 -19.47 4.72
C TYR A 229 1.66 -17.96 4.84
N ILE A 230 0.78 -17.24 4.16
CA ILE A 230 0.68 -15.79 4.21
C ILE A 230 -0.76 -15.41 4.55
N GLU A 231 -0.93 -14.43 5.42
CA GLU A 231 -2.24 -13.82 5.69
C GLU A 231 -2.23 -12.38 5.19
N VAL A 232 -3.24 -12.01 4.42
CA VAL A 232 -3.45 -10.66 3.91
C VAL A 232 -4.64 -10.06 4.64
N PHE A 233 -4.48 -8.85 5.17
CA PHE A 233 -5.51 -8.16 5.94
C PHE A 233 -5.88 -6.84 5.28
N GLY A 234 -7.18 -6.52 5.31
CA GLY A 234 -7.70 -5.26 4.82
C GLY A 234 -9.05 -4.89 5.44
N VAL A 235 -9.60 -3.79 4.96
CA VAL A 235 -10.94 -3.31 5.33
C VAL A 235 -11.79 -3.25 4.08
N SER A 236 -12.95 -3.90 4.10
CA SER A 236 -13.89 -3.94 2.98
C SER A 236 -14.40 -2.53 2.62
N LEU A 237 -14.35 -2.18 1.34
CA LEU A 237 -14.91 -0.88 0.88
C LEU A 237 -16.42 -0.81 1.11
N GLU A 238 -17.12 -1.92 0.87
CA GLU A 238 -18.58 -2.02 0.99
C GLU A 238 -19.05 -1.98 2.45
N SER A 239 -18.46 -2.82 3.31
CA SER A 239 -19.00 -3.08 4.66
C SER A 239 -18.29 -2.33 5.78
N ASP A 240 -17.10 -1.75 5.54
CA ASP A 240 -16.21 -1.22 6.59
C ASP A 240 -15.67 -2.27 7.57
N GLU A 241 -15.97 -3.56 7.33
CA GLU A 241 -15.53 -4.63 8.20
C GLU A 241 -14.11 -5.08 7.85
N PRO A 242 -13.31 -5.49 8.86
CA PRO A 242 -12.06 -6.19 8.64
C PRO A 242 -12.29 -7.46 7.81
N VAL A 243 -11.42 -7.68 6.83
CA VAL A 243 -11.39 -8.89 6.01
C VAL A 243 -9.99 -9.49 6.05
N TYR A 244 -9.91 -10.80 5.84
CA TYR A 244 -8.63 -11.49 5.74
C TYR A 244 -8.66 -12.60 4.71
N GLU A 245 -7.50 -12.94 4.19
CA GLU A 245 -7.28 -14.07 3.30
C GLU A 245 -6.02 -14.82 3.70
N LYS A 246 -6.10 -16.16 3.79
CA LYS A 246 -4.94 -17.01 4.03
C LYS A 246 -4.53 -17.71 2.74
N ILE A 247 -3.26 -17.56 2.37
CA ILE A 247 -2.65 -18.14 1.18
C ILE A 247 -1.64 -19.19 1.65
N GLU A 248 -1.98 -20.46 1.46
CA GLU A 248 -1.06 -21.59 1.67
C GLU A 248 -0.01 -21.63 0.54
N LYS A 249 1.23 -22.01 0.87
CA LYS A 249 2.37 -22.06 -0.07
C LYS A 249 2.78 -23.48 -0.44
#